data_AF-A0A3B3TMM4-F1
#
_entry.id   AF-A0A3B3TMM4-F1
#
_cell.length_a   1.000
_cell.length_b   1.000
_cell.length_c   1.000
_cell.angle_alpha   90.00
_cell.angle_beta   90.00
_cell.angle_gamma   90.00
#
_symmetry.space_group_name_H-M   'P 1'
#
loop_
_entity.id
_entity.type
_entity.pdbx_description
1 polymer ?
#
loop_
_entity_poly.entity_id
_entity_poly.type
_entity_poly.pdbx_seq_one_letter_code
_entity_poly.pdbx_strand_id
1 'polypeptide(L)'
;EQQRKIEENRRKALERRAQRLGQQAKKAAISVRGKCVPHAEDRFKVEVGYHAELIAVFKSIPSKNYPATKTWNFSLDDYTQLDQVAAIPSVSLRPLEGIAALDSAPSRPCDGAALAALLKLCNGWQKPGASVQGQCILVSRTKFEVDIPYHADVIAVFKQMPTKNYMKTRKWSFSLEDYKRLVEVEPLPRAVIQAFAASFNGTVAKSSDVPEADLSSIDPTLTSSLMPFQKEGVSFAVSKQGRLLLADDMGLGKTVQAICIAAYYRNEWPLLVVTPSSVRFTWA
;
A
#
# COMPACT_ATOMS: atom_id res chain seq x y z
N GLU A 1 3.81 -16.30 42.32
CA GLU A 1 4.38 -15.21 41.48
C GLU A 1 3.86 -15.17 40.03
N GLN A 2 3.78 -16.31 39.33
CA GLN A 2 3.24 -16.38 37.95
C GLN A 2 1.80 -15.84 37.81
N GLN A 3 0.90 -16.15 38.75
CA GLN A 3 -0.48 -15.65 38.70
C GLN A 3 -0.56 -14.11 38.77
N ARG A 4 0.32 -13.46 39.55
CA ARG A 4 0.40 -11.99 39.59
C ARG A 4 0.83 -11.40 38.25
N LYS A 5 1.78 -12.03 37.55
CA LYS A 5 2.22 -11.61 36.20
C LYS A 5 1.12 -11.77 35.14
N ILE A 6 0.29 -12.81 35.25
CA ILE A 6 -0.86 -13.04 34.37
C ILE A 6 -1.92 -11.94 34.57
N GLU A 7 -2.23 -11.62 35.83
CA GLU A 7 -3.23 -10.60 36.17
C GLU A 7 -2.78 -9.20 35.74
N GLU A 8 -1.50 -8.87 35.91
CA GLU A 8 -0.92 -7.60 35.48
C GLU A 8 -0.96 -7.43 33.95
N ASN A 9 -0.64 -8.49 33.20
CA ASN A 9 -0.73 -8.48 31.74
C ASN A 9 -2.18 -8.34 31.26
N ARG A 10 -3.14 -8.97 31.95
CA ARG A 10 -4.56 -8.84 31.64
C ARG A 10 -5.05 -7.40 31.83
N ARG A 11 -4.60 -6.72 32.90
CA ARG A 11 -4.94 -5.31 33.15
C ARG A 11 -4.37 -4.38 32.09
N LYS A 12 -3.09 -4.54 31.74
CA LYS A 12 -2.43 -3.74 30.67
C LYS A 12 -3.09 -3.94 29.31
N ALA A 13 -3.58 -5.15 29.00
CA ALA A 13 -4.31 -5.42 27.76
C ALA A 13 -5.66 -4.70 27.71
N LEU A 14 -6.39 -4.64 28.82
CA LEU A 14 -7.68 -3.95 28.92
C LEU A 14 -7.54 -2.43 28.79
N GLU A 15 -6.55 -1.83 29.45
CA GLU A 15 -6.25 -0.39 29.33
C GLU A 15 -5.91 0.01 27.88
N ARG A 16 -5.07 -0.78 27.20
CA ARG A 16 -4.75 -0.56 25.78
C ARG A 16 -5.98 -0.67 24.88
N ARG A 17 -6.92 -1.56 25.21
CA ARG A 17 -8.17 -1.72 24.46
C ARG A 17 -9.12 -0.53 24.67
N ALA A 18 -9.20 -0.01 25.90
CA ALA A 18 -9.97 1.20 26.21
C ALA A 18 -9.39 2.45 25.52
N GLN A 19 -8.07 2.60 25.47
CA GLN A 19 -7.40 3.70 24.76
C GLN A 19 -7.69 3.69 23.25
N ARG A 20 -7.70 2.50 22.62
CA ARG A 20 -8.05 2.37 21.19
C ARG A 20 -9.51 2.71 20.89
N LEU A 21 -10.43 2.34 21.77
CA LEU A 21 -11.85 2.70 21.64
C LEU A 21 -12.05 4.22 21.81
N GLY A 22 -11.33 4.87 22.73
CA GLY A 22 -11.36 6.32 22.89
C GLY A 22 -10.78 7.11 21.70
N GLN A 23 -9.79 6.56 21.00
CA GLN A 23 -9.22 7.17 19.79
C GLN A 23 -10.13 7.04 18.55
N GLN A 24 -10.96 6.00 18.48
CA GLN A 24 -11.92 5.83 17.39
C GLN A 24 -13.05 6.86 17.40
N ALA A 25 -13.33 7.49 18.55
CA ALA A 25 -14.37 8.51 18.70
C ALA A 25 -13.96 9.94 18.31
N LYS A 26 -12.68 10.20 17.97
CA LYS A 26 -12.16 11.56 17.66
C LYS A 26 -11.93 11.87 16.17
N LYS A 27 -12.39 11.04 15.24
CA LYS A 27 -12.41 11.44 13.82
C LYS A 27 -13.71 12.20 13.53
N ALA A 28 -13.60 13.52 13.34
CA ALA A 28 -14.69 14.35 12.85
C ALA A 28 -15.24 13.72 11.55
N ALA A 29 -16.48 13.26 11.60
CA ALA A 29 -17.14 12.69 10.44
C ALA A 29 -17.33 13.78 9.39
N ILE A 30 -16.80 13.58 8.19
CA ILE A 30 -16.99 14.48 7.05
C ILE A 30 -18.50 14.50 6.75
N SER A 31 -19.14 15.66 6.96
CA SER A 31 -20.60 15.79 6.85
C SER A 31 -21.03 16.09 5.42
N VAL A 32 -20.19 16.77 4.62
CA VAL A 32 -20.55 17.23 3.28
C VAL A 32 -19.40 17.05 2.28
N ARG A 33 -19.70 16.43 1.14
CA ARG A 33 -18.78 16.25 0.00
C ARG A 33 -19.34 16.94 -1.23
N GLY A 34 -18.47 17.55 -2.04
CA GLY A 34 -18.86 18.04 -3.36
C GLY A 34 -17.71 18.12 -4.35
N LYS A 35 -18.02 18.55 -5.57
CA LYS A 35 -17.10 18.52 -6.71
C LYS A 35 -17.12 19.85 -7.46
N CYS A 36 -15.94 20.28 -7.89
CA CYS A 36 -15.78 21.40 -8.81
C CYS A 36 -15.72 20.83 -10.24
N VAL A 37 -16.52 21.36 -11.16
CA VAL A 37 -16.65 20.88 -12.54
C VAL A 37 -16.49 22.08 -13.48
N PRO A 38 -15.78 21.95 -14.62
CA PRO A 38 -15.73 23.02 -15.61
C PRO A 38 -17.13 23.31 -16.18
N HIS A 39 -17.47 24.59 -16.40
CA HIS A 39 -18.80 25.01 -16.88
C HIS A 39 -18.74 25.90 -18.13
N ALA A 40 -17.67 26.67 -18.34
CA ALA A 40 -17.37 27.43 -19.57
C ALA A 40 -15.85 27.73 -19.65
N GLU A 41 -15.36 28.30 -20.76
CA GLU A 41 -13.91 28.51 -21.05
C GLU A 41 -13.11 29.13 -19.90
N ASP A 42 -13.76 29.91 -19.03
CA ASP A 42 -13.10 30.55 -17.88
C ASP A 42 -13.87 30.50 -16.55
N ARG A 43 -14.84 29.57 -16.43
CA ARG A 43 -15.67 29.42 -15.22
C ARG A 43 -15.90 27.98 -14.82
N PHE A 44 -15.88 27.74 -13.52
CA PHE A 44 -16.20 26.43 -12.92
C PHE A 44 -17.46 26.48 -12.06
N LYS A 45 -18.15 25.36 -11.96
CA LYS A 45 -19.33 25.15 -11.11
C LYS A 45 -18.99 24.26 -9.93
N VAL A 46 -19.60 24.52 -8.78
CA VAL A 46 -19.41 23.75 -7.55
C VAL A 46 -20.73 23.05 -7.19
N GLU A 47 -20.72 21.71 -7.28
CA GLU A 47 -21.87 20.86 -6.94
C GLU A 47 -21.68 20.32 -5.53
N VAL A 48 -22.38 20.91 -4.54
CA VAL A 48 -22.30 20.54 -3.12
C VAL A 48 -23.71 20.59 -2.50
N GLY A 49 -23.97 19.73 -1.50
CA GLY A 49 -25.17 19.81 -0.66
C GLY A 49 -25.21 21.08 0.22
N TYR A 50 -26.34 21.36 0.86
CA TYR A 50 -26.49 22.55 1.70
C TYR A 50 -25.57 22.47 2.93
N HIS A 51 -24.63 23.41 3.03
CA HIS A 51 -23.76 23.59 4.21
C HIS A 51 -23.55 25.08 4.49
N ALA A 52 -23.92 25.54 5.69
CA ALA A 52 -23.99 26.97 6.01
C ALA A 52 -22.62 27.67 5.93
N GLU A 53 -21.55 27.06 6.44
CA GLU A 53 -20.20 27.64 6.43
C GLU A 53 -19.59 27.68 5.03
N LEU A 54 -19.90 26.67 4.20
CA LEU A 54 -19.44 26.61 2.81
C LEU A 54 -20.12 27.70 1.98
N ILE A 55 -21.42 27.92 2.21
CA ILE A 55 -22.19 28.98 1.56
C ILE A 55 -21.68 30.37 2.01
N ALA A 56 -21.21 30.53 3.24
CA ALA A 56 -20.59 31.78 3.69
C ALA A 56 -19.31 32.10 2.90
N VAL A 57 -18.44 31.10 2.68
CA VAL A 57 -17.23 31.24 1.84
C VAL A 57 -17.60 31.52 0.38
N PHE A 58 -18.62 30.86 -0.17
CA PHE A 58 -19.09 31.15 -1.53
C PHE A 58 -19.64 32.58 -1.67
N LYS A 59 -20.23 33.13 -0.61
CA LYS A 59 -20.73 34.50 -0.60
C LYS A 59 -19.61 35.54 -0.47
N SER A 60 -18.42 35.19 0.05
CA SER A 60 -17.29 36.12 0.13
C SER A 60 -16.51 36.24 -1.18
N ILE A 61 -16.66 35.29 -2.12
CA ILE A 61 -15.96 35.32 -3.41
C ILE A 61 -16.60 36.37 -4.35
N PRO A 62 -15.83 37.29 -4.93
CA PRO A 62 -16.36 38.36 -5.76
C PRO A 62 -16.93 37.87 -7.10
N SER A 63 -16.36 36.83 -7.72
CA SER A 63 -16.86 36.27 -8.99
C SER A 63 -18.10 35.36 -8.87
N LYS A 64 -18.73 35.30 -7.70
CA LYS A 64 -19.89 34.43 -7.42
C LYS A 64 -21.06 34.72 -8.37
N ASN A 65 -21.63 33.67 -8.95
CA ASN A 65 -22.93 33.76 -9.62
C ASN A 65 -23.73 32.47 -9.33
N TYR A 66 -25.01 32.65 -9.04
CA TYR A 66 -25.93 31.57 -8.64
C TYR A 66 -27.15 31.57 -9.58
N PRO A 67 -27.04 30.94 -10.76
CA PRO A 67 -28.11 30.88 -11.73
C PRO A 67 -29.30 30.01 -11.27
N ALA A 68 -30.40 30.06 -12.01
CA ALA A 68 -31.64 29.32 -11.75
C ALA A 68 -31.46 27.78 -11.62
N THR A 69 -30.31 27.24 -12.02
CA THR A 69 -29.92 25.82 -11.86
C THR A 69 -29.56 25.43 -10.43
N LYS A 70 -29.65 26.35 -9.46
CA LYS A 70 -29.35 26.14 -8.04
C LYS A 70 -27.91 25.69 -7.75
N THR A 71 -26.97 26.03 -8.62
CA THR A 71 -25.55 25.67 -8.51
C THR A 71 -24.68 26.92 -8.48
N TRP A 72 -23.65 26.94 -7.63
CA TRP A 72 -22.72 28.06 -7.56
C TRP A 72 -21.70 27.97 -8.70
N ASN A 73 -21.42 29.09 -9.35
CA ASN A 73 -20.36 29.20 -10.34
C ASN A 73 -19.40 30.37 -10.02
N PHE A 74 -18.12 30.20 -10.35
CA PHE A 74 -17.03 31.12 -10.06
C PHE A 74 -16.07 31.21 -11.25
N SER A 75 -15.31 32.30 -11.34
CA SER A 75 -14.21 32.43 -12.32
C SER A 75 -12.99 31.59 -11.88
N LEU A 76 -12.20 31.10 -12.85
CA LEU A 76 -10.97 30.37 -12.57
C LEU A 76 -9.90 31.20 -11.83
N ASP A 77 -9.91 32.52 -11.97
CA ASP A 77 -8.94 33.42 -11.29
C ASP A 77 -9.09 33.39 -9.76
N ASP A 78 -10.32 33.19 -9.26
CA ASP A 78 -10.63 33.10 -7.84
C ASP A 78 -10.45 31.67 -7.29
N TYR A 79 -9.98 30.70 -8.09
CA TYR A 79 -9.84 29.30 -7.70
C TYR A 79 -8.90 29.12 -6.49
N THR A 80 -7.87 29.96 -6.37
CA THR A 80 -6.94 29.96 -5.22
C THR A 80 -7.63 30.31 -3.89
N GLN A 81 -8.78 31.00 -3.91
CA GLN A 81 -9.54 31.32 -2.71
C GLN A 81 -10.30 30.10 -2.15
N LEU A 82 -10.44 29.01 -2.92
CA LEU A 82 -11.03 27.75 -2.45
C LEU A 82 -10.09 26.94 -1.55
N ASP A 83 -8.80 27.27 -1.47
CA ASP A 83 -7.90 26.67 -0.46
C ASP A 83 -8.36 27.00 0.97
N GLN A 84 -9.11 28.09 1.16
CA GLN A 84 -9.74 28.41 2.45
C GLN A 84 -10.84 27.39 2.83
N VAL A 85 -11.40 26.66 1.87
CA VAL A 85 -12.37 25.58 2.14
C VAL A 85 -11.67 24.33 2.72
N ALA A 86 -10.38 24.13 2.42
CA ALA A 86 -9.59 23.05 3.02
C ALA A 86 -9.36 23.27 4.53
N ALA A 87 -9.57 24.48 5.04
CA ALA A 87 -9.51 24.79 6.47
C ALA A 87 -10.77 24.34 7.25
N ILE A 88 -11.85 23.94 6.57
CA ILE A 88 -13.09 23.45 7.20
C ILE A 88 -12.97 21.92 7.36
N PRO A 89 -12.80 21.37 8.58
CA PRO A 89 -12.53 19.94 8.80
C PRO A 89 -13.72 19.02 8.43
N SER A 90 -14.91 19.56 8.25
CA SER A 90 -16.16 18.83 7.97
C SER A 90 -16.53 18.76 6.48
N VAL A 91 -15.76 19.43 5.60
CA VAL A 91 -16.07 19.60 4.17
C VAL A 91 -14.90 19.14 3.31
N SER A 92 -15.20 18.39 2.24
CA SER A 92 -14.19 18.01 1.24
C SER A 92 -14.67 18.31 -0.18
N LEU A 93 -13.90 19.13 -0.90
CA LEU A 93 -14.11 19.46 -2.32
C LEU A 93 -13.02 18.80 -3.16
N ARG A 94 -13.40 18.16 -4.28
CA ARG A 94 -12.45 17.64 -5.26
C ARG A 94 -11.99 18.77 -6.21
N PRO A 95 -10.66 18.96 -6.41
CA PRO A 95 -10.12 19.98 -7.31
C PRO A 95 -10.42 19.68 -8.78
N LEU A 96 -10.39 20.72 -9.64
CA LEU A 96 -10.57 20.55 -11.09
C LEU A 96 -9.41 19.74 -11.70
N GLU A 97 -9.73 18.73 -12.49
CA GLU A 97 -8.76 18.01 -13.33
C GLU A 97 -8.34 18.90 -14.51
N GLY A 98 -7.04 19.27 -14.60
CA GLY A 98 -6.50 19.86 -15.83
C GLY A 98 -5.44 20.97 -15.74
N ILE A 99 -5.11 21.54 -14.57
CA ILE A 99 -4.04 22.55 -14.49
C ILE A 99 -2.74 21.88 -14.01
N ALA A 100 -1.93 21.44 -14.97
CA ALA A 100 -0.58 20.96 -14.72
C ALA A 100 0.36 22.15 -14.47
N ALA A 101 1.07 22.13 -13.33
CA ALA A 101 2.21 23.00 -13.10
C ALA A 101 3.30 22.69 -14.12
N LEU A 102 3.52 23.63 -15.05
CA LEU A 102 4.69 23.72 -15.91
C LEU A 102 5.81 24.35 -15.08
N ASP A 103 6.91 23.63 -14.86
CA ASP A 103 8.23 24.22 -14.69
C ASP A 103 9.32 23.23 -15.10
N SER A 104 10.39 23.78 -15.66
CA SER A 104 11.42 23.19 -16.53
C SER A 104 12.40 22.18 -15.89
N ALA A 105 12.85 21.24 -16.74
CA ALA A 105 13.85 20.16 -16.64
C ALA A 105 15.18 20.47 -15.88
N PRO A 106 16.07 19.49 -15.52
CA PRO A 106 16.27 18.16 -16.14
C PRO A 106 16.58 16.98 -15.17
N SER A 107 16.77 15.81 -15.79
CA SER A 107 17.23 14.52 -15.22
C SER A 107 16.16 13.64 -14.54
N ARG A 108 16.19 12.36 -14.93
CA ARG A 108 15.34 11.28 -14.43
C ARG A 108 15.29 11.29 -12.89
N PRO A 109 14.10 11.13 -12.31
CA PRO A 109 13.89 9.97 -11.44
C PRO A 109 12.46 9.43 -11.61
N CYS A 110 12.20 8.69 -12.69
CA CYS A 110 10.91 8.00 -12.87
C CYS A 110 10.90 6.66 -12.12
N ASP A 111 11.16 6.70 -10.82
CA ASP A 111 10.97 5.56 -9.91
C ASP A 111 10.08 5.97 -8.73
N GLY A 112 10.20 7.22 -8.27
CA GLY A 112 9.41 7.75 -7.16
C GLY A 112 7.98 8.12 -7.54
N ALA A 113 7.73 8.65 -8.74
CA ALA A 113 6.42 9.23 -9.08
C ALA A 113 5.30 8.20 -9.23
N ALA A 114 5.57 7.06 -9.91
CA ALA A 114 4.58 5.99 -10.07
C ALA A 114 4.31 5.26 -8.76
N LEU A 115 5.34 5.01 -7.95
CA LEU A 115 5.20 4.44 -6.61
C LEU A 115 4.47 5.42 -5.67
N ALA A 116 4.82 6.71 -5.71
CA ALA A 116 4.13 7.74 -4.94
C ALA A 116 2.66 7.87 -5.34
N ALA A 117 2.32 7.73 -6.63
CA ALA A 117 0.94 7.69 -7.08
C ALA A 117 0.19 6.48 -6.49
N LEU A 118 0.75 5.26 -6.56
CA LEU A 118 0.17 4.06 -5.97
C LEU A 118 0.02 4.17 -4.44
N LEU A 119 1.01 4.76 -3.76
CA LEU A 119 0.98 4.97 -2.31
C LEU A 119 0.01 6.07 -1.88
N LYS A 120 -0.13 7.15 -2.67
CA LYS A 120 -1.15 8.19 -2.45
C LYS A 120 -2.56 7.63 -2.62
N LEU A 121 -2.76 6.71 -3.58
CA LEU A 121 -4.01 5.99 -3.77
C LEU A 121 -4.38 5.13 -2.55
N CYS A 122 -3.40 4.47 -1.92
CA CYS A 122 -3.62 3.73 -0.67
C CYS A 122 -4.09 4.63 0.48
N ASN A 123 -3.57 5.86 0.57
CA ASN A 123 -3.89 6.80 1.65
C ASN A 123 -5.27 7.46 1.48
N GLY A 124 -5.80 7.51 0.25
CA GLY A 124 -7.11 8.06 -0.08
C GLY A 124 -8.27 7.06 -0.03
N TRP A 125 -7.98 5.76 0.16
CA TRP A 125 -9.00 4.73 0.22
C TRP A 125 -9.76 4.78 1.55
N GLN A 126 -10.84 5.57 1.56
CA GLN A 126 -11.83 5.55 2.64
C GLN A 126 -12.97 4.63 2.22
N LYS A 127 -13.18 3.51 2.90
CA LYS A 127 -14.38 2.65 2.73
C LYS A 127 -15.66 3.50 2.70
N PRO A 128 -16.44 3.52 1.62
CA PRO A 128 -17.77 4.10 1.66
C PRO A 128 -18.75 3.11 1.00
N GLY A 129 -19.26 2.13 1.74
CA GLY A 129 -20.42 1.34 1.33
C GLY A 129 -20.42 0.79 -0.10
N ALA A 130 -19.29 0.25 -0.60
CA ALA A 130 -19.27 -0.39 -1.91
C ALA A 130 -20.21 -1.61 -1.91
N SER A 131 -21.13 -1.66 -2.88
CA SER A 131 -22.11 -2.76 -3.03
C SER A 131 -21.45 -4.10 -3.35
N VAL A 132 -20.22 -4.07 -3.86
CA VAL A 132 -19.42 -5.25 -4.19
C VAL A 132 -18.02 -5.09 -3.62
N GLN A 133 -17.60 -6.09 -2.85
CA GLN A 133 -16.24 -6.18 -2.32
C GLN A 133 -15.52 -7.34 -2.98
N GLY A 134 -14.23 -7.15 -3.24
CA GLY A 134 -13.39 -8.07 -3.99
C GLY A 134 -11.99 -8.13 -3.41
N GLN A 135 -11.37 -9.31 -3.46
CA GLN A 135 -10.02 -9.51 -2.97
C GLN A 135 -9.04 -9.69 -4.14
N CYS A 136 -7.99 -8.89 -4.17
CA CYS A 136 -6.85 -9.08 -5.07
C CYS A 136 -5.79 -9.93 -4.36
N ILE A 137 -5.42 -11.07 -4.94
CA ILE A 137 -4.44 -12.02 -4.41
C ILE A 137 -3.25 -12.09 -5.35
N LEU A 138 -2.05 -11.81 -4.84
CA LEU A 138 -0.83 -11.95 -5.63
C LEU A 138 -0.47 -13.44 -5.76
N VAL A 139 -0.48 -13.98 -6.99
CA VAL A 139 -0.19 -15.41 -7.26
C VAL A 139 1.24 -15.60 -7.73
N SER A 140 1.80 -14.62 -8.43
CA SER A 140 3.16 -14.63 -8.94
C SER A 140 3.77 -13.23 -8.90
N ARG A 141 5.09 -13.13 -9.07
CA ARG A 141 5.82 -11.85 -9.20
C ARG A 141 5.35 -10.98 -10.37
N THR A 142 4.58 -11.54 -11.29
CA THR A 142 4.05 -10.85 -12.48
C THR A 142 2.54 -10.93 -12.61
N LYS A 143 1.85 -11.74 -11.79
CA LYS A 143 0.41 -11.99 -11.95
C LYS A 143 -0.31 -11.93 -10.62
N PHE A 144 -1.51 -11.37 -10.65
CA PHE A 144 -2.44 -11.39 -9.52
C PHE A 144 -3.80 -11.90 -9.97
N GLU A 145 -4.52 -12.49 -9.04
CA GLU A 145 -5.88 -12.95 -9.18
C GLU A 145 -6.84 -12.00 -8.47
N VAL A 146 -8.06 -11.93 -9.00
CA VAL A 146 -9.11 -11.07 -8.48
C VAL A 146 -10.33 -11.93 -8.19
N ASP A 147 -10.68 -12.01 -6.91
CA ASP A 147 -11.79 -12.79 -6.37
C ASP A 147 -12.93 -11.84 -5.99
N ILE A 148 -13.97 -11.77 -6.82
CA ILE A 148 -15.11 -10.86 -6.66
C ILE A 148 -16.41 -11.61 -6.94
N PRO A 149 -17.49 -11.36 -6.18
CA PRO A 149 -18.83 -11.80 -6.54
C PRO A 149 -19.22 -11.38 -7.96
N TYR A 150 -20.09 -12.17 -8.62
CA TYR A 150 -20.53 -11.86 -9.98
C TYR A 150 -21.17 -10.47 -10.04
N HIS A 151 -20.54 -9.58 -10.80
CA HIS A 151 -21.06 -8.25 -11.10
C HIS A 151 -20.82 -7.93 -12.56
N ALA A 152 -21.89 -7.65 -13.31
CA ALA A 152 -21.85 -7.51 -14.76
C ALA A 152 -20.88 -6.40 -15.23
N ASP A 153 -20.90 -5.25 -14.54
CA ASP A 153 -20.07 -4.10 -14.91
C ASP A 153 -18.58 -4.34 -14.65
N VAL A 154 -18.25 -5.01 -13.54
CA VAL A 154 -16.85 -5.34 -13.18
C VAL A 154 -16.30 -6.37 -14.16
N ILE A 155 -17.11 -7.36 -14.54
CA ILE A 155 -16.74 -8.36 -15.53
C ILE A 155 -16.58 -7.71 -16.91
N ALA A 156 -17.37 -6.69 -17.26
CA ALA A 156 -17.20 -5.94 -18.50
C ALA A 156 -15.86 -5.21 -18.54
N VAL A 157 -15.42 -4.62 -17.42
CA VAL A 157 -14.09 -4.00 -17.29
C VAL A 157 -12.98 -5.06 -17.40
N PHE A 158 -13.11 -6.20 -16.72
CA PHE A 158 -12.14 -7.30 -16.81
C PHE A 158 -11.99 -7.83 -18.23
N LYS A 159 -13.08 -7.90 -18.99
CA LYS A 159 -13.07 -8.30 -20.40
C LYS A 159 -12.37 -7.30 -21.31
N GLN A 160 -12.22 -6.05 -20.92
CA GLN A 160 -11.50 -5.02 -21.69
C GLN A 160 -9.99 -5.03 -21.43
N MET A 161 -9.52 -5.77 -20.43
CA MET A 161 -8.10 -5.81 -20.07
C MET A 161 -7.29 -6.68 -21.04
N PRO A 162 -6.10 -6.20 -21.47
CA PRO A 162 -5.28 -6.91 -22.44
C PRO A 162 -4.68 -8.20 -21.86
N THR A 163 -4.34 -8.23 -20.56
CA THR A 163 -3.71 -9.40 -19.92
C THR A 163 -4.70 -10.34 -19.22
N LYS A 164 -6.00 -10.22 -19.53
CA LYS A 164 -7.06 -11.04 -18.91
C LYS A 164 -6.83 -12.52 -19.16
N ASN A 165 -6.93 -13.32 -18.11
CA ASN A 165 -6.91 -14.77 -18.20
C ASN A 165 -7.87 -15.35 -17.16
N TYR A 166 -8.89 -16.06 -17.64
CA TYR A 166 -9.87 -16.72 -16.80
C TYR A 166 -9.50 -18.20 -16.70
N MET A 167 -8.85 -18.58 -15.59
CA MET A 167 -8.39 -19.95 -15.39
C MET A 167 -9.54 -20.88 -14.99
N LYS A 168 -9.30 -22.20 -15.05
CA LYS A 168 -10.26 -23.26 -14.66
C LYS A 168 -10.80 -23.13 -13.23
N THR A 169 -10.15 -22.34 -12.38
CA THR A 169 -10.52 -22.01 -11.00
C THR A 169 -11.70 -21.05 -10.87
N ARG A 170 -12.31 -20.61 -11.99
CA ARG A 170 -13.39 -19.60 -12.05
C ARG A 170 -12.98 -18.22 -11.51
N LYS A 171 -11.67 -17.92 -11.53
CA LYS A 171 -11.11 -16.64 -11.09
C LYS A 171 -10.44 -15.92 -12.25
N TRP A 172 -10.50 -14.59 -12.22
CA TRP A 172 -9.82 -13.74 -13.19
C TRP A 172 -8.38 -13.49 -12.73
N SER A 173 -7.42 -13.68 -13.63
CA SER A 173 -6.01 -13.38 -13.41
C SER A 173 -5.54 -12.34 -14.42
N PHE A 174 -4.69 -11.42 -13.96
CA PHE A 174 -4.15 -10.30 -14.74
C PHE A 174 -2.66 -10.14 -14.47
N SER A 175 -1.95 -9.51 -15.41
CA SER A 175 -0.57 -9.06 -15.19
C SER A 175 -0.56 -7.88 -14.21
N LEU A 176 0.45 -7.82 -13.34
CA LEU A 176 0.66 -6.69 -12.42
C LEU A 176 0.78 -5.33 -13.12
N GLU A 177 1.15 -5.30 -14.38
CA GLU A 177 1.22 -4.08 -15.19
C GLU A 177 -0.15 -3.41 -15.36
N ASP A 178 -1.21 -4.22 -15.49
CA ASP A 178 -2.59 -3.76 -15.66
C ASP A 178 -3.26 -3.37 -14.32
N TYR A 179 -2.58 -3.58 -13.20
CA TYR A 179 -3.08 -3.22 -11.87
C TYR A 179 -3.40 -1.72 -11.75
N LYS A 180 -2.66 -0.86 -12.47
CA LYS A 180 -2.90 0.59 -12.56
C LYS A 180 -4.26 0.96 -13.17
N ARG A 181 -4.95 0.00 -13.82
CA ARG A 181 -6.29 0.20 -14.42
C ARG A 181 -7.43 -0.31 -13.54
N LEU A 182 -7.13 -1.01 -12.45
CA LEU A 182 -8.10 -1.66 -11.53
C LEU A 182 -8.39 -0.85 -10.26
N VAL A 183 -8.01 0.43 -10.25
CA VAL A 183 -7.83 1.28 -9.05
C VAL A 183 -9.14 1.67 -8.34
N GLU A 184 -10.28 1.06 -8.70
CA GLU A 184 -11.49 1.11 -7.89
C GLU A 184 -11.61 -0.04 -6.87
N VAL A 185 -10.72 -1.04 -6.93
CA VAL A 185 -10.67 -2.18 -5.99
C VAL A 185 -9.68 -1.87 -4.84
N GLU A 186 -9.91 -2.45 -3.65
CA GLU A 186 -9.05 -2.27 -2.47
C GLU A 186 -7.56 -2.46 -2.83
N PRO A 187 -6.72 -1.46 -2.53
CA PRO A 187 -5.32 -1.51 -2.94
C PRO A 187 -4.54 -2.59 -2.19
N LEU A 188 -3.59 -3.23 -2.87
CA LEU A 188 -2.67 -4.18 -2.24
C LEU A 188 -1.95 -3.48 -1.07
N PRO A 189 -1.60 -4.21 0.00
CA PRO A 189 -0.91 -3.62 1.14
C PRO A 189 0.33 -2.84 0.70
N ARG A 190 0.55 -1.66 1.30
CA ARG A 190 1.67 -0.76 0.99
C ARG A 190 3.02 -1.49 0.91
N ALA A 191 3.26 -2.44 1.82
CA ALA A 191 4.48 -3.25 1.84
C ALA A 191 4.68 -4.06 0.55
N VAL A 192 3.61 -4.62 -0.02
CA VAL A 192 3.63 -5.38 -1.27
C VAL A 192 3.92 -4.44 -2.44
N ILE A 193 3.25 -3.30 -2.50
CA ILE A 193 3.47 -2.31 -3.57
C ILE A 193 4.93 -1.82 -3.56
N GLN A 194 5.50 -1.56 -2.38
CA GLN A 194 6.89 -1.16 -2.23
C GLN A 194 7.87 -2.29 -2.60
N ALA A 195 7.61 -3.52 -2.16
CA ALA A 195 8.47 -4.67 -2.45
C ALA A 195 8.52 -5.02 -3.95
N PHE A 196 7.41 -4.80 -4.66
CA PHE A 196 7.28 -5.14 -6.09
C PHE A 196 7.27 -3.92 -7.02
N ALA A 197 7.65 -2.73 -6.53
CA ALA A 197 7.62 -1.49 -7.29
C ALA A 197 8.33 -1.57 -8.66
N ALA A 198 9.47 -2.27 -8.72
CA ALA A 198 10.19 -2.52 -9.96
C ALA A 198 9.40 -3.40 -10.94
N SER A 199 8.69 -4.42 -10.43
CA SER A 199 7.86 -5.31 -11.24
C SER A 199 6.62 -4.62 -11.82
N PHE A 200 6.09 -3.58 -11.16
CA PHE A 200 4.97 -2.77 -11.69
C PHE A 200 5.34 -1.90 -12.91
N ASN A 201 6.63 -1.75 -13.19
CA ASN A 201 7.14 -0.93 -14.30
C ASN A 201 7.66 -1.78 -15.47
N GLY A 202 7.41 -3.09 -15.47
CA GLY A 202 7.86 -4.00 -16.54
C GLY A 202 9.36 -4.28 -16.51
N THR A 203 10.11 -3.70 -15.55
CA THR A 203 11.47 -4.08 -15.25
C THR A 203 11.44 -5.41 -14.50
N VAL A 204 11.45 -6.50 -15.27
CA VAL A 204 11.81 -7.82 -14.76
C VAL A 204 13.19 -7.65 -14.12
N ALA A 205 13.24 -7.63 -12.79
CA ALA A 205 14.50 -7.69 -12.07
C ALA A 205 15.17 -8.98 -12.53
N LYS A 206 16.11 -8.86 -13.49
CA LYS A 206 16.95 -9.97 -13.94
C LYS A 206 17.46 -10.65 -12.68
N SER A 207 17.34 -11.97 -12.62
CA SER A 207 18.04 -12.81 -11.65
C SER A 207 19.49 -12.37 -11.66
N SER A 208 19.86 -11.53 -10.70
CA SER A 208 21.24 -11.14 -10.54
C SER A 208 21.91 -12.43 -10.10
N ASP A 209 22.84 -12.95 -10.90
CA ASP A 209 23.66 -14.10 -10.50
C ASP A 209 24.22 -13.75 -9.12
N VAL A 210 23.74 -14.47 -8.12
CA VAL A 210 24.10 -14.22 -6.73
C VAL A 210 25.55 -14.66 -6.60
N PRO A 211 26.49 -13.75 -6.27
CA PRO A 211 27.87 -14.15 -6.09
C PRO A 211 27.94 -15.18 -4.96
N GLU A 212 28.73 -16.24 -5.17
CA GLU A 212 28.96 -17.24 -4.14
C GLU A 212 29.66 -16.57 -2.94
N ALA A 213 29.10 -16.76 -1.75
CA ALA A 213 29.67 -16.18 -0.54
C ALA A 213 30.93 -16.94 -0.11
N ASP A 214 31.95 -16.20 0.32
CA ASP A 214 33.14 -16.79 0.94
C ASP A 214 32.82 -17.27 2.37
N LEU A 215 32.54 -18.56 2.53
CA LEU A 215 32.22 -19.18 3.82
C LEU A 215 33.46 -19.71 4.57
N SER A 216 34.68 -19.33 4.18
CA SER A 216 35.93 -19.82 4.79
C SER A 216 36.08 -19.48 6.28
N SER A 217 35.39 -18.42 6.73
CA SER A 217 35.38 -17.98 8.14
C SER A 217 34.44 -18.77 9.04
N ILE A 218 33.62 -19.66 8.47
CA ILE A 218 32.61 -20.45 9.18
C ILE A 218 33.14 -21.87 9.42
N ASP A 219 32.69 -22.51 10.50
CA ASP A 219 32.99 -23.91 10.79
C ASP A 219 32.71 -24.82 9.57
N PRO A 220 33.73 -25.55 9.05
CA PRO A 220 33.58 -26.49 7.94
C PRO A 220 32.51 -27.56 8.17
N THR A 221 32.29 -27.97 9.42
CA THR A 221 31.24 -28.94 9.78
C THR A 221 29.86 -28.39 9.47
N LEU A 222 29.63 -27.11 9.76
CA LEU A 222 28.36 -26.44 9.50
C LEU A 222 28.15 -26.23 7.99
N THR A 223 29.15 -25.74 7.28
CA THR A 223 29.04 -25.45 5.84
C THR A 223 28.90 -26.72 4.99
N SER A 224 29.54 -27.83 5.40
CA SER A 224 29.41 -29.13 4.75
C SER A 224 28.05 -29.79 4.98
N SER A 225 27.38 -29.49 6.10
CA SER A 225 26.03 -30.01 6.40
C SER A 225 24.91 -29.36 5.57
N LEU A 226 25.17 -28.21 4.93
CA LEU A 226 24.17 -27.48 4.16
C LEU A 226 23.88 -28.15 2.82
N MET A 227 22.60 -28.30 2.49
CA MET A 227 22.15 -28.73 1.16
C MET A 227 22.41 -27.63 0.10
N PRO A 228 22.52 -27.97 -1.20
CA PRO A 228 22.84 -26.98 -2.25
C PRO A 228 21.93 -25.75 -2.26
N PHE A 229 20.61 -25.93 -2.18
CA PHE A 229 19.65 -24.81 -2.14
C PHE A 229 19.81 -23.93 -0.89
N GLN A 230 20.29 -24.50 0.22
CA GLN A 230 20.54 -23.78 1.46
C GLN A 230 21.77 -22.88 1.31
N LYS A 231 22.81 -23.35 0.61
CA LYS A 231 24.01 -22.55 0.30
C LYS A 231 23.66 -21.36 -0.59
N GLU A 232 22.77 -21.55 -1.57
CA GLU A 232 22.24 -20.44 -2.38
C GLU A 232 21.51 -19.41 -1.50
N GLY A 233 20.70 -19.86 -0.54
CA GLY A 233 20.03 -18.99 0.44
C GLY A 233 21.00 -18.19 1.30
N VAL A 234 22.09 -18.82 1.75
CA VAL A 234 23.17 -18.15 2.52
C VAL A 234 23.89 -17.12 1.64
N SER A 235 24.31 -17.49 0.42
CA SER A 235 24.95 -16.57 -0.52
C SER A 235 24.05 -15.38 -0.85
N PHE A 236 22.74 -15.61 -1.01
CA PHE A 236 21.78 -14.56 -1.20
C PHE A 236 21.70 -13.63 0.02
N ALA A 237 21.67 -14.17 1.24
CA ALA A 237 21.70 -13.38 2.47
C ALA A 237 22.93 -12.47 2.53
N VAL A 238 24.11 -13.01 2.22
CA VAL A 238 25.37 -12.26 2.22
C VAL A 238 25.35 -11.15 1.16
N SER A 239 24.87 -11.44 -0.06
CA SER A 239 24.70 -10.43 -1.12
C SER A 239 23.76 -9.28 -0.73
N LYS A 240 22.85 -9.52 0.23
CA LYS A 240 21.90 -8.54 0.77
C LYS A 240 22.28 -8.03 2.16
N GLN A 241 23.54 -8.20 2.57
CA GLN A 241 24.04 -7.71 3.86
C GLN A 241 23.23 -8.26 5.04
N GLY A 242 22.95 -9.57 5.02
CA GLY A 242 22.19 -10.28 6.05
C GLY A 242 20.67 -10.06 6.01
N ARG A 243 20.15 -9.20 5.12
CA ARG A 243 18.70 -8.90 5.02
C ARG A 243 18.00 -9.84 4.05
N LEU A 244 17.20 -10.75 4.59
CA LEU A 244 16.55 -11.81 3.83
C LEU A 244 15.27 -12.28 4.53
N LEU A 245 14.29 -12.72 3.74
CA LEU A 245 13.15 -13.52 4.21
C LEU A 245 13.30 -14.97 3.71
N LEU A 246 13.61 -15.89 4.63
CA LEU A 246 13.63 -17.33 4.36
C LEU A 246 12.21 -17.90 4.46
N ALA A 247 11.61 -18.21 3.32
CA ALA A 247 10.23 -18.69 3.21
C ALA A 247 10.13 -20.13 2.67
N ASP A 248 11.16 -20.95 2.90
CA ASP A 248 11.17 -22.36 2.49
C ASP A 248 10.10 -23.17 3.23
N ASP A 249 9.71 -24.30 2.64
CA ASP A 249 8.74 -25.22 3.24
C ASP A 249 9.20 -25.76 4.61
N MET A 250 8.23 -26.19 5.41
CA MET A 250 8.47 -26.76 6.74
C MET A 250 9.32 -28.03 6.63
N GLY A 251 10.34 -28.17 7.49
CA GLY A 251 11.24 -29.33 7.49
C GLY A 251 12.51 -29.20 6.65
N LEU A 252 12.61 -28.20 5.76
CA LEU A 252 13.79 -28.01 4.89
C LEU A 252 15.04 -27.41 5.58
N GLY A 253 15.08 -27.36 6.91
CA GLY A 253 16.29 -26.96 7.65
C GLY A 253 16.61 -25.47 7.66
N LYS A 254 15.60 -24.59 7.72
CA LYS A 254 15.77 -23.12 7.83
C LYS A 254 16.61 -22.67 9.04
N THR A 255 16.58 -23.42 10.14
CA THR A 255 17.36 -23.11 11.35
C THR A 255 18.86 -23.19 11.08
N VAL A 256 19.33 -24.25 10.41
CA VAL A 256 20.75 -24.43 10.09
C VAL A 256 21.23 -23.34 9.12
N GLN A 257 20.39 -22.99 8.12
CA GLN A 257 20.64 -21.84 7.25
C GLN A 257 20.81 -20.54 8.04
N ALA A 258 19.89 -20.24 8.96
CA ALA A 258 19.94 -19.03 9.76
C ALA A 258 21.17 -18.97 10.68
N ILE A 259 21.58 -20.11 11.26
CA ILE A 259 22.80 -20.21 12.07
C ILE A 259 24.03 -19.96 11.21
N CYS A 260 24.10 -20.51 9.99
CA CYS A 260 25.21 -20.25 9.08
C CYS A 260 25.34 -18.77 8.74
N ILE A 261 24.22 -18.10 8.43
CA ILE A 261 24.20 -16.65 8.18
C ILE A 261 24.66 -15.87 9.42
N ALA A 262 24.18 -16.24 10.62
CA ALA A 262 24.59 -15.59 11.86
C ALA A 262 26.06 -15.82 12.22
N ALA A 263 26.62 -16.98 11.86
CA ALA A 263 28.03 -17.30 12.02
C ALA A 263 28.92 -16.52 11.04
N TYR A 264 28.44 -16.28 9.81
CA TYR A 264 29.12 -15.39 8.86
C TYR A 264 29.30 -13.98 9.42
N TYR A 265 28.26 -13.43 10.06
CA TYR A 265 28.29 -12.10 10.70
C TYR A 265 28.77 -12.14 12.17
N ARG A 266 29.64 -13.09 12.53
CA ARG A 266 30.11 -13.25 13.92
C ARG A 266 30.77 -11.98 14.48
N ASN A 267 31.39 -11.18 13.62
CA ASN A 267 32.05 -9.93 13.99
C ASN A 267 31.07 -8.83 14.41
N GLU A 268 29.77 -8.96 14.08
CA GLU A 268 28.71 -7.97 14.36
C GLU A 268 27.86 -8.33 15.59
N TRP A 269 28.26 -9.35 16.35
CA TRP A 269 27.55 -9.78 17.56
C TRP A 269 27.46 -8.66 18.60
N PRO A 270 26.40 -8.62 19.43
CA PRO A 270 25.54 -9.74 19.88
C PRO A 270 24.39 -10.16 18.94
N LEU A 271 24.09 -11.46 18.90
CA LEU A 271 22.98 -12.05 18.14
C LEU A 271 21.70 -12.16 18.99
N LEU A 272 20.58 -11.66 18.47
CA LEU A 272 19.24 -11.84 19.08
C LEU A 272 18.40 -12.79 18.23
N VAL A 273 18.00 -13.92 18.81
CA VAL A 273 17.05 -14.87 18.20
C VAL A 273 15.70 -14.75 18.90
N VAL A 274 14.65 -14.44 18.13
CA VAL A 274 13.27 -14.41 18.61
C VAL A 274 12.50 -15.55 17.97
N THR A 275 11.94 -16.42 18.80
CA THR A 275 11.25 -17.64 18.35
C THR A 275 10.07 -17.95 19.28
N PRO A 276 9.01 -18.65 18.83
CA PRO A 276 7.93 -19.09 19.71
C PRO A 276 8.45 -19.93 20.88
N SER A 277 7.78 -19.85 22.05
CA SER A 277 8.23 -20.56 23.26
C SER A 277 8.35 -22.07 23.09
N SER A 278 7.58 -22.68 22.17
CA SER A 278 7.58 -24.12 21.91
C SER A 278 8.88 -24.63 21.26
N VAL A 279 9.57 -23.79 20.50
CA VAL A 279 10.81 -24.16 19.77
C VAL A 279 12.06 -23.54 20.41
N ARG A 280 11.91 -22.81 21.52
CA ARG A 280 13.02 -22.19 22.24
C ARG A 280 14.12 -23.20 22.60
N PHE A 281 13.74 -24.39 23.08
CA PHE A 281 14.70 -25.42 23.48
C PHE A 281 15.36 -26.13 22.30
N THR A 282 14.73 -26.13 21.12
CA THR A 282 15.34 -26.65 19.90
C THR A 282 16.43 -25.72 19.37
N TRP A 283 16.37 -24.43 19.73
CA TRP A 283 17.36 -23.42 19.36
C TRP A 283 18.48 -23.24 20.39
N ALA A 284 18.32 -23.74 21.62
CA ALA A 284 19.27 -23.58 22.72
C ALA A 284 20.27 -24.73 22.76
#